data_AF-A0A945J6R2-F1
#
_entry.id   AF-A0A945J6R2-F1
#
_cell.length_a   1.000
_cell.length_b   1.000
_cell.length_c   1.000
_cell.angle_alpha   90.00
_cell.angle_beta   90.00
_cell.angle_gamma   90.00
#
_symmetry.space_group_name_H-M   'P 1'
#
loop_
_entity.id
_entity.type
_entity.pdbx_description
1 polymer ?
#
loop_
_entity_poly.entity_id
_entity_poly.type
_entity_poly.pdbx_seq_one_letter_code
_entity_poly.pdbx_strand_id
1 'polypeptide(L)'
;MKSGSFLKHISNDWQGCRNLSAYIFLLTLFSMLGTQKPCLAFSELTDLDKQYQQAITYEELEKVAKNIRTLLQTKPNQPEWEWRLARSHYSLAKHTDSDNLKYHHYTQCIERSSRTLVTQPDSAIGYFFRALCRGKQGEMEGIWASLEVIE
;
A
#
# COMPACT_ATOMS: atom_id res chain seq x y z
N MET A 1 78.15 -21.44 29.00
CA MET A 1 77.00 -22.10 29.66
C MET A 1 75.90 -21.07 29.86
N LYS A 2 74.70 -21.35 29.31
CA LYS A 2 73.31 -20.91 29.67
C LYS A 2 73.09 -19.42 30.05
N SER A 3 72.04 -18.70 29.68
CA SER A 3 70.76 -18.97 29.01
C SER A 3 69.93 -17.67 29.01
N GLY A 4 69.16 -17.43 27.95
CA GLY A 4 67.82 -16.80 27.94
C GLY A 4 67.75 -15.27 28.04
N SER A 5 67.22 -14.53 27.06
CA SER A 5 65.85 -14.55 26.51
C SER A 5 64.77 -14.27 27.56
N PHE A 6 64.65 -13.02 28.03
CA PHE A 6 63.44 -12.56 28.72
C PHE A 6 63.27 -11.03 28.74
N LEU A 7 63.51 -10.32 27.63
CA LEU A 7 63.14 -8.89 27.51
C LEU A 7 62.65 -8.58 26.07
N LYS A 8 61.70 -9.38 25.59
CA LYS A 8 60.76 -9.01 24.53
C LYS A 8 59.35 -9.17 25.07
N HIS A 9 59.04 -8.35 26.07
CA HIS A 9 57.69 -8.19 26.56
C HIS A 9 57.56 -6.71 26.94
N ILE A 10 56.44 -6.09 26.60
CA ILE A 10 56.12 -4.66 26.80
C ILE A 10 56.57 -3.74 25.65
N SER A 11 55.99 -3.96 24.47
CA SER A 11 55.40 -2.90 23.64
C SER A 11 54.73 -3.57 22.45
N ASN A 12 53.47 -3.23 22.20
CA ASN A 12 52.65 -3.54 21.00
C ASN A 12 51.32 -4.28 21.21
N ASP A 13 50.71 -4.24 22.41
CA ASP A 13 49.34 -4.77 22.61
C ASP A 13 48.30 -3.69 23.00
N TRP A 14 48.28 -2.54 22.32
CA TRP A 14 47.26 -1.49 22.56
C TRP A 14 46.77 -0.79 21.29
N GLN A 15 46.33 -1.54 20.28
CA GLN A 15 45.60 -0.95 19.13
C GLN A 15 44.51 -1.83 18.49
N GLY A 16 44.21 -3.00 19.04
CA GLY A 16 43.27 -3.96 18.44
C GLY A 16 41.85 -4.05 19.04
N CYS A 17 41.57 -3.39 20.16
CA CYS A 17 40.36 -3.65 20.97
C CYS A 17 39.47 -2.42 21.23
N ARG A 18 39.15 -1.62 20.21
CA ARG A 18 38.09 -0.59 20.32
C ARG A 18 36.91 -0.77 19.35
N ASN A 19 37.04 -1.64 18.34
CA ASN A 19 36.00 -1.78 17.30
C ASN A 19 35.13 -3.05 17.39
N LEU A 20 35.46 -4.01 18.27
CA LEU A 20 34.69 -5.26 18.37
C LEU A 20 33.41 -5.11 19.22
N SER A 21 33.43 -4.20 20.21
CA SER A 21 32.29 -3.96 21.11
C SER A 21 31.10 -3.27 20.42
N ALA A 22 31.38 -2.35 19.48
CA ALA A 22 30.33 -1.65 18.72
C ALA A 22 29.65 -2.56 17.69
N TYR A 23 30.39 -3.53 17.13
CA TYR A 23 29.87 -4.43 16.10
C TYR A 23 28.89 -5.48 16.66
N ILE A 24 29.12 -5.95 17.90
CA ILE A 24 28.23 -6.89 18.59
C ILE A 24 26.90 -6.22 18.97
N PHE A 25 26.92 -4.92 19.30
CA PHE A 25 25.71 -4.14 19.60
C PHE A 25 24.84 -3.87 18.35
N LEU A 26 25.45 -3.74 17.18
CA LEU A 26 24.74 -3.58 15.90
C LEU A 26 24.08 -4.88 15.41
N LEU A 27 24.67 -6.04 15.71
CA LEU A 27 24.12 -7.34 15.31
C LEU A 27 22.96 -7.80 16.19
N THR A 28 22.96 -7.47 17.49
CA THR A 28 21.88 -7.87 18.41
C THR A 28 20.61 -7.04 18.25
N LEU A 29 20.70 -5.79 17.74
CA LEU A 29 19.52 -4.97 17.45
C LEU A 29 18.75 -5.46 16.20
N PHE A 30 19.40 -6.20 15.30
CA PHE A 30 18.79 -6.68 14.05
C PHE A 30 18.03 -8.01 14.23
N SER A 31 18.28 -8.75 15.32
CA SER A 31 17.66 -10.07 15.56
C SER A 31 16.22 -10.02 16.08
N MET A 32 15.68 -8.83 16.36
CA MET A 32 14.29 -8.61 16.80
C MET A 32 13.35 -8.18 15.67
N LEU A 33 13.78 -8.27 14.40
CA LEU A 33 12.86 -8.15 13.27
C LEU A 33 12.04 -9.42 13.19
N GLY A 34 10.89 -9.34 13.86
CA GLY A 34 9.94 -10.42 14.06
C GLY A 34 9.60 -11.17 12.78
N THR A 35 9.16 -12.40 12.99
CA THR A 35 8.52 -13.28 12.01
C THR A 35 7.46 -12.54 11.21
N GLN A 36 7.83 -11.91 10.10
CA GLN A 36 6.87 -11.41 9.15
C GLN A 36 6.44 -12.62 8.30
N LYS A 37 5.13 -12.78 8.12
CA LYS A 37 4.52 -13.65 7.11
C LYS A 37 4.17 -12.84 5.83
N PRO A 38 5.07 -12.07 5.18
CA PRO A 38 4.66 -11.15 4.11
C PRO A 38 4.51 -11.85 2.75
N CYS A 39 5.06 -13.06 2.59
CA CYS A 39 5.24 -13.64 1.26
C CYS A 39 3.91 -14.00 0.57
N LEU A 40 2.92 -14.51 1.32
CA LEU A 40 1.63 -14.91 0.75
C LEU A 40 0.74 -13.72 0.38
N ALA A 41 0.71 -12.67 1.21
CA ALA A 41 -0.09 -11.48 0.95
C ALA A 41 0.45 -10.68 -0.24
N PHE A 42 1.78 -10.64 -0.42
CA PHE A 42 2.43 -9.95 -1.52
C PHE A 42 2.15 -10.63 -2.88
N SER A 43 2.22 -11.97 -2.96
CA SER A 43 1.92 -12.70 -4.20
C SER A 43 0.49 -12.43 -4.68
N GLU A 44 -0.50 -12.55 -3.77
CA GLU A 44 -1.91 -12.29 -4.05
C GLU A 44 -2.15 -10.86 -4.56
N LEU A 45 -1.44 -9.88 -3.98
CA LEU A 45 -1.47 -8.48 -4.41
C LEU A 45 -0.98 -8.31 -5.85
N THR A 46 0.17 -8.91 -6.18
CA THR A 46 0.79 -8.77 -7.51
C THR A 46 -0.02 -9.41 -8.61
N ASP A 47 -0.70 -10.53 -8.33
CA ASP A 47 -1.50 -11.23 -9.33
C ASP A 47 -2.78 -10.47 -9.68
N LEU A 48 -3.45 -9.88 -8.67
CA LEU A 48 -4.61 -9.03 -8.92
C LEU A 48 -4.24 -7.72 -9.61
N ASP A 49 -3.09 -7.13 -9.30
CA ASP A 49 -2.61 -5.96 -10.03
C ASP A 49 -2.32 -6.28 -11.50
N LYS A 50 -1.74 -7.44 -11.82
CA LYS A 50 -1.56 -7.88 -13.21
C LYS A 50 -2.89 -8.08 -13.92
N GLN A 51 -3.85 -8.75 -13.28
CA GLN A 51 -5.20 -8.95 -13.84
C GLN A 51 -5.88 -7.60 -14.12
N TYR A 52 -5.75 -6.64 -13.20
CA TYR A 52 -6.24 -5.28 -13.42
C TYR A 52 -5.57 -4.60 -14.63
N GLN A 53 -4.25 -4.70 -14.78
CA GLN A 53 -3.53 -4.09 -15.91
C GLN A 53 -3.90 -4.73 -17.26
N GLN A 54 -4.27 -6.01 -17.25
CA GLN A 54 -4.67 -6.76 -18.45
C GLN A 54 -6.16 -6.60 -18.79
N ALA A 55 -6.98 -6.13 -17.85
CA ALA A 55 -8.41 -5.95 -18.05
C ALA A 55 -8.69 -4.75 -18.97
N ILE A 56 -9.38 -5.01 -20.08
CA ILE A 56 -9.73 -4.00 -21.09
C ILE A 56 -11.24 -3.77 -21.11
N THR A 57 -12.01 -4.83 -20.84
CA THR A 57 -13.46 -4.80 -20.90
C THR A 57 -14.08 -4.51 -19.53
N TYR A 58 -15.33 -4.05 -19.54
CA TYR A 58 -16.12 -3.87 -18.32
C TYR A 58 -16.20 -5.17 -17.49
N GLU A 59 -16.44 -6.31 -18.15
CA GLU A 59 -16.59 -7.62 -17.51
C GLU A 59 -15.29 -8.07 -16.81
N GLU A 60 -14.14 -7.85 -17.46
CA GLU A 60 -12.83 -8.16 -16.86
C GLU A 60 -12.55 -7.28 -15.64
N LEU A 61 -12.85 -5.98 -15.72
CA LEU A 61 -12.72 -5.06 -14.59
C LEU A 61 -13.69 -5.42 -13.45
N GLU A 62 -14.90 -5.86 -13.77
CA GLU A 62 -15.89 -6.26 -12.77
C GLU A 62 -15.43 -7.53 -12.05
N LYS A 63 -14.85 -8.49 -12.77
CA LYS A 63 -14.24 -9.68 -12.20
C LYS A 63 -13.12 -9.31 -11.22
N VAL A 64 -12.24 -8.37 -11.58
CA VAL A 64 -11.18 -7.88 -10.68
C VAL A 64 -11.79 -7.24 -9.43
N ALA A 65 -12.79 -6.36 -9.58
CA ALA A 65 -13.47 -5.72 -8.45
C ALA A 65 -14.13 -6.75 -7.52
N LYS A 66 -14.78 -7.78 -8.08
CA LYS A 66 -15.41 -8.88 -7.34
C LYS A 66 -14.38 -9.67 -6.55
N ASN A 67 -13.24 -10.00 -7.14
CA ASN A 67 -12.17 -10.72 -6.44
C ASN A 67 -11.65 -9.92 -5.23
N ILE A 68 -11.36 -8.62 -5.42
CA ILE A 68 -10.92 -7.75 -4.32
C ILE A 68 -11.98 -7.66 -3.23
N ARG A 69 -13.27 -7.56 -3.59
CA ARG A 69 -14.38 -7.54 -2.63
C ARG A 69 -14.42 -8.82 -1.79
N THR A 70 -14.25 -10.00 -2.39
CA THR A 70 -14.17 -11.27 -1.67
C THR A 70 -12.99 -11.30 -0.70
N LEU A 71 -11.84 -10.75 -1.09
CA LEU A 71 -10.70 -10.61 -0.19
C LEU A 71 -11.03 -9.73 1.02
N LEU A 72 -11.68 -8.59 0.81
CA LEU A 72 -12.10 -7.70 1.90
C LEU A 72 -13.14 -8.31 2.83
N GLN A 73 -13.95 -9.28 2.37
CA GLN A 73 -14.86 -10.03 3.24
C GLN A 73 -14.11 -10.96 4.19
N THR A 74 -12.99 -11.54 3.75
CA THR A 74 -12.18 -12.46 4.58
C THR A 74 -11.11 -11.75 5.40
N LYS A 75 -10.59 -10.63 4.88
CA LYS A 75 -9.54 -9.81 5.47
C LYS A 75 -10.02 -8.34 5.45
N PRO A 76 -10.90 -7.93 6.39
CA PRO A 76 -11.42 -6.57 6.41
C PRO A 76 -10.32 -5.55 6.78
N ASN A 77 -10.60 -4.27 6.49
CA ASN A 77 -9.79 -3.11 6.87
C ASN A 77 -8.34 -3.12 6.33
N GLN A 78 -8.12 -3.73 5.17
CA GLN A 78 -6.82 -3.73 4.49
C GLN A 78 -6.76 -2.55 3.51
N PRO A 79 -6.01 -1.46 3.83
CA PRO A 79 -6.00 -0.25 3.02
C PRO A 79 -5.54 -0.51 1.59
N GLU A 80 -4.63 -1.47 1.40
CA GLU A 80 -4.09 -1.90 0.11
C GLU A 80 -5.17 -2.45 -0.82
N TRP A 81 -6.17 -3.14 -0.27
CA TRP A 81 -7.30 -3.68 -1.02
C TRP A 81 -8.39 -2.63 -1.22
N GLU A 82 -8.64 -1.77 -0.22
CA GLU A 82 -9.63 -0.70 -0.33
C GLU A 82 -9.31 0.29 -1.46
N TRP A 83 -8.06 0.76 -1.60
CA TRP A 83 -7.73 1.69 -2.68
C TRP A 83 -7.71 1.02 -4.06
N ARG A 84 -7.34 -0.28 -4.13
CA ARG A 84 -7.43 -1.04 -5.37
C ARG A 84 -8.87 -1.26 -5.81
N LEU A 85 -9.78 -1.49 -4.86
CA LEU A 85 -11.19 -1.56 -5.15
C LEU A 85 -11.73 -0.19 -5.62
N ALA A 86 -11.27 0.92 -5.01
CA ALA A 86 -11.60 2.26 -5.49
C ALA A 86 -11.16 2.49 -6.95
N ARG A 87 -9.91 2.10 -7.28
CA ARG A 87 -9.38 2.14 -8.65
C ARG A 87 -10.23 1.34 -9.63
N SER A 88 -10.61 0.11 -9.26
CA SER A 88 -11.46 -0.73 -10.13
C SER A 88 -12.83 -0.10 -10.36
N HIS A 89 -13.44 0.49 -9.33
CA HIS A 89 -14.70 1.23 -9.49
C HIS A 89 -14.55 2.45 -10.41
N TYR A 90 -13.47 3.24 -10.27
CA TYR A 90 -13.21 4.33 -11.21
C TYR A 90 -13.12 3.83 -12.66
N SER A 91 -12.41 2.72 -12.89
CA SER A 91 -12.29 2.14 -14.24
C SER A 91 -13.62 1.58 -14.75
N LEU A 92 -14.44 0.94 -13.91
CA LEU A 92 -15.78 0.50 -14.28
C LEU A 92 -16.67 1.65 -14.73
N ALA A 93 -16.63 2.79 -14.02
CA ALA A 93 -17.34 4.00 -14.42
C ALA A 93 -16.90 4.49 -15.81
N LYS A 94 -15.62 4.36 -16.16
CA LYS A 94 -15.11 4.74 -17.48
C LYS A 94 -15.52 3.81 -18.62
N HIS A 95 -15.94 2.58 -18.33
CA HIS A 95 -16.25 1.55 -19.31
C HIS A 95 -17.76 1.26 -19.42
N THR A 96 -18.60 2.13 -18.86
CA THR A 96 -20.05 2.02 -18.99
C THR A 96 -20.61 3.31 -19.59
N ASP A 97 -21.61 3.17 -20.47
CA ASP A 97 -22.30 4.31 -21.07
C ASP A 97 -23.49 4.79 -20.22
N SER A 98 -23.93 4.00 -19.24
CA SER A 98 -25.06 4.35 -18.38
C SER A 98 -24.65 5.33 -17.29
N ASP A 99 -25.21 6.54 -17.30
CA ASP A 99 -24.89 7.57 -16.30
C ASP A 99 -25.23 7.14 -14.87
N ASN A 100 -26.32 6.39 -14.67
CA ASN A 100 -26.65 5.81 -13.37
C ASN A 100 -25.56 4.86 -12.87
N LEU A 101 -25.04 4.00 -13.75
CA LEU A 101 -23.93 3.11 -13.39
C LEU A 101 -22.64 3.88 -13.15
N LYS A 102 -22.31 4.88 -13.99
CA LYS A 102 -21.16 5.77 -13.76
C LYS A 102 -21.21 6.38 -12.37
N TYR A 103 -22.35 6.98 -12.02
CA TYR A 103 -22.55 7.63 -10.73
C TYR A 103 -22.41 6.65 -9.56
N HIS A 104 -23.02 5.47 -9.70
CA HIS A 104 -22.89 4.39 -8.71
C HIS A 104 -21.42 4.00 -8.51
N HIS A 105 -20.68 3.79 -9.59
CA HIS A 105 -19.27 3.41 -9.51
C HIS A 105 -18.40 4.53 -8.93
N TYR A 106 -18.63 5.80 -9.27
CA TYR A 106 -17.91 6.91 -8.64
C TYR A 106 -18.22 7.04 -7.14
N THR A 107 -19.48 6.82 -6.74
CA THR A 107 -19.88 6.77 -5.32
C THR A 107 -19.10 5.68 -4.57
N GLN A 108 -19.04 4.47 -5.14
CA GLN A 108 -18.26 3.37 -4.58
C GLN A 108 -16.75 3.69 -4.55
N CYS A 109 -16.20 4.32 -5.58
CA CYS A 109 -14.81 4.77 -5.57
C CYS A 109 -14.51 5.72 -4.40
N ILE A 110 -15.39 6.70 -4.14
CA ILE A 110 -15.24 7.65 -3.03
C ILE A 110 -15.35 6.96 -1.68
N GLU A 111 -16.30 6.05 -1.53
CA GLU A 111 -16.48 5.28 -0.30
C GLU A 111 -15.21 4.48 0.02
N ARG A 112 -14.70 3.73 -0.95
CA ARG A 112 -13.53 2.85 -0.80
C ARG A 112 -12.24 3.61 -0.55
N SER A 113 -12.01 4.68 -1.29
CA SER A 113 -10.86 5.57 -1.05
C SER A 113 -10.95 6.28 0.31
N SER A 114 -12.16 6.59 0.79
CA SER A 114 -12.35 7.13 2.14
C SER A 114 -12.03 6.09 3.22
N ARG A 115 -12.39 4.82 3.02
CA ARG A 115 -11.99 3.73 3.93
C ARG A 115 -10.47 3.54 3.99
N THR A 116 -9.77 3.67 2.86
CA THR A 116 -8.29 3.70 2.86
C THR A 116 -7.77 4.79 3.80
N LEU A 117 -8.35 5.99 3.78
CA LEU A 117 -7.92 7.12 4.60
C LEU A 117 -8.29 6.97 6.09
N VAL A 118 -9.29 6.14 6.43
CA VAL A 118 -9.58 5.79 7.82
C VAL A 118 -8.45 4.93 8.40
N THR A 119 -7.97 3.94 7.65
CA THR A 119 -6.89 3.05 8.13
C THR A 119 -5.49 3.64 7.92
N GLN A 120 -5.30 4.44 6.86
CA GLN A 120 -4.04 5.06 6.48
C GLN A 120 -4.26 6.55 6.14
N PRO A 121 -4.29 7.45 7.14
CA PRO A 121 -4.64 8.86 6.95
C PRO A 121 -3.68 9.67 6.06
N ASP A 122 -2.44 9.21 5.91
CA ASP A 122 -1.39 9.79 5.06
C ASP A 122 -1.34 9.17 3.65
N SER A 123 -2.32 8.34 3.29
CA SER A 123 -2.36 7.64 2.01
C SER A 123 -2.59 8.61 0.85
N ALA A 124 -1.51 8.97 0.15
CA ALA A 124 -1.58 9.79 -1.07
C ALA A 124 -2.52 9.17 -2.13
N ILE A 125 -2.52 7.85 -2.28
CA ILE A 125 -3.37 7.15 -3.24
C ILE A 125 -4.85 7.18 -2.82
N GLY A 126 -5.13 7.14 -1.52
CA GLY A 126 -6.48 7.34 -0.98
C GLY A 126 -7.03 8.72 -1.32
N TYR A 127 -6.25 9.78 -1.09
CA TYR A 127 -6.64 11.14 -1.47
C TYR A 127 -6.82 11.28 -2.99
N PHE A 128 -5.90 10.71 -3.77
CA PHE A 128 -5.94 10.76 -5.23
C PHE A 128 -7.26 10.23 -5.78
N PHE A 129 -7.64 8.99 -5.44
CA PHE A 129 -8.88 8.41 -5.97
C PHE A 129 -10.12 9.10 -5.41
N ARG A 130 -10.10 9.52 -4.14
CA ARG A 130 -11.23 10.25 -3.55
C ARG A 130 -11.49 11.56 -4.28
N ALA A 131 -10.44 12.33 -4.54
CA ALA A 131 -10.54 13.60 -5.27
C ALA A 131 -10.94 13.36 -6.74
N LEU A 132 -10.31 12.39 -7.40
CA LEU A 132 -10.59 12.05 -8.80
C LEU A 132 -12.06 11.70 -9.02
N CYS A 133 -12.62 10.83 -8.17
CA CYS A 133 -14.01 10.38 -8.30
C CYS A 133 -15.02 11.47 -7.90
N ARG A 134 -14.70 12.32 -6.90
CA ARG A 134 -15.52 13.51 -6.60
C ARG A 134 -15.55 14.50 -7.76
N GLY A 135 -14.39 14.74 -8.39
CA GLY A 135 -14.31 15.58 -9.58
C GLY A 135 -15.21 15.06 -10.70
N LYS A 136 -15.21 13.74 -10.94
CA LYS A 136 -16.11 13.13 -11.93
C LYS A 136 -17.59 13.21 -11.58
N GLN A 137 -17.97 13.09 -10.31
CA GLN A 137 -19.36 13.34 -9.92
C GLN A 137 -19.76 14.80 -10.15
N GLY A 138 -18.91 15.77 -9.79
CA GLY A 138 -19.19 17.17 -10.07
C GLY A 138 -19.31 17.49 -11.56
N GLU A 139 -18.49 16.86 -12.41
CA GLU A 139 -18.64 16.96 -13.87
C GLU A 139 -20.00 16.42 -14.35
N MET A 140 -20.49 15.32 -13.75
CA MET A 140 -21.77 14.70 -14.12
C MET A 140 -22.98 15.50 -13.63
N GLU A 141 -22.91 16.05 -12.41
CA GLU A 141 -23.97 16.87 -11.80
C GLU A 141 -24.04 18.27 -12.44
N GLY A 142 -22.96 18.71 -13.09
CA GLY A 142 -22.88 19.98 -13.79
C GLY A 142 -22.85 21.19 -12.85
N ILE A 143 -22.81 22.39 -13.43
CA ILE A 143 -22.82 23.66 -12.68
C ILE A 143 -24.14 23.82 -11.89
N TRP A 144 -25.23 23.20 -12.33
CA TRP A 144 -26.55 23.39 -11.74
C TRP A 144 -26.71 22.79 -10.35
N ALA A 145 -25.95 21.74 -10.00
CA ALA A 145 -25.91 21.23 -8.62
C ALA A 145 -25.35 22.25 -7.61
N SER A 146 -24.56 23.24 -8.06
CA SER A 146 -24.10 24.32 -7.18
C SER A 146 -25.17 25.38 -6.88
N LEU A 147 -26.26 25.43 -7.66
CA LEU A 147 -27.34 26.40 -7.52
C LEU A 147 -28.50 25.88 -6.65
N GLU A 148 -28.69 24.57 -6.56
CA GLU A 148 -29.69 23.93 -5.68
C GLU A 148 -29.36 24.09 -4.17
N VAL A 149 -28.17 24.60 -3.85
CA VAL A 149 -27.72 24.91 -2.48
C VAL A 149 -28.18 26.30 -2.01
N ILE A 150 -28.74 27.14 -2.89
CA ILE A 150 -29.15 28.53 -2.58
C ILE A 150 -30.68 28.72 -2.55
N GLU A 151 -31.46 27.67 -2.35
CA GLU A 151 -32.89 27.79 -2.00
C GLU A 151 -33.15 27.60 -0.50
#